data_AF-A0AA44UKS4-F1
#
_entry.id   AF-A0AA44UKS4-F1
#
_cell.length_a   1.000
_cell.length_b   1.000
_cell.length_c   1.000
_cell.angle_alpha   90.00
_cell.angle_beta   90.00
_cell.angle_gamma   90.00
#
_symmetry.space_group_name_H-M   'P 1'
#
loop_
_entity.id
_entity.type
_entity.pdbx_description
1 polymer ?
#
loop_
_entity_poly.entity_id
_entity_poly.type
_entity_poly.pdbx_seq_one_letter_code
_entity_poly.pdbx_strand_id
1 'polypeptide(L)'
;MSTAVVAGGVVLATLLVAALTLWCVTRVRRLHRLHVRVDAARAGLAAALDSRARVALALADALGPAAPPDLRRAADAALALPAPAPDGRDPAGSRAAREAAENALTRQLAVVGRGSARSGPCDDLADAEALVVLARRVHNDAVRDTRALRSRRLVRLLRLHGTAPEPVYFEIADPEPPRSPARPHVESPRSPTVM
;
A
#
# COMPACT_ATOMS: atom_id res chain seq x y z
N MET A 1 33.53 -46.07 25.82
CA MET A 1 33.07 -44.69 26.08
C MET A 1 33.13 -43.83 24.82
N SER A 2 34.21 -43.85 24.03
CA SER A 2 34.36 -43.04 22.82
C SER A 2 33.32 -43.30 21.72
N THR A 3 32.91 -44.55 21.48
CA THR A 3 31.90 -44.89 20.44
C THR A 3 30.49 -44.39 20.77
N ALA A 4 30.07 -44.49 22.02
CA ALA A 4 28.78 -43.97 22.49
C ALA A 4 28.72 -42.43 22.42
N VAL A 5 29.84 -41.76 22.75
CA VAL A 5 29.98 -40.30 22.62
C VAL A 5 29.92 -39.88 21.15
N VAL A 6 30.62 -40.59 20.26
CA VAL A 6 30.58 -40.33 18.81
C VAL A 6 29.19 -40.58 18.24
N ALA A 7 28.55 -41.71 18.57
CA ALA A 7 27.19 -42.02 18.11
C ALA A 7 26.17 -40.97 18.62
N GLY A 8 26.25 -40.59 19.90
CA GLY A 8 25.42 -39.52 20.46
C GLY A 8 25.64 -38.17 19.75
N GLY A 9 26.89 -37.83 19.43
CA GLY A 9 27.23 -36.63 18.67
C GLY A 9 26.65 -36.62 17.25
N VAL A 10 26.72 -37.75 16.54
CA VAL A 10 26.15 -37.89 15.19
C VAL A 10 24.63 -37.77 15.22
N VAL A 11 23.97 -38.40 16.19
CA VAL A 11 22.51 -38.29 16.35
C VAL A 11 22.11 -36.84 16.64
N LEU A 12 22.78 -36.17 17.58
CA LEU A 12 22.52 -34.77 17.91
C LEU A 12 22.73 -33.85 16.70
N ALA A 13 23.83 -34.02 15.97
CA ALA A 13 24.12 -33.24 14.76
C ALA A 13 23.03 -33.44 13.70
N THR A 14 22.58 -34.68 13.50
CA THR A 14 21.51 -35.02 12.54
C THR A 14 20.19 -34.36 12.94
N LEU A 15 19.82 -34.42 14.22
CA LEU A 15 18.62 -33.75 14.74
C LEU A 15 18.68 -32.23 14.57
N LEU A 16 19.84 -31.62 14.84
CA LEU A 16 20.06 -30.18 14.64
C LEU A 16 19.91 -29.79 13.16
N VAL A 17 20.48 -30.56 12.23
CA VAL A 17 20.33 -30.33 10.79
C VAL A 17 18.86 -30.47 10.36
N ALA A 18 18.16 -31.49 10.83
CA ALA A 18 16.73 -31.68 10.53
C ALA A 18 15.88 -30.51 11.05
N ALA A 19 16.12 -30.07 12.29
CA ALA A 19 15.43 -28.92 12.88
C ALA A 19 15.71 -27.62 12.11
N LEU A 20 16.96 -27.37 11.73
CA LEU A 20 17.34 -26.20 10.93
C LEU A 20 16.68 -26.24 9.54
N THR A 21 16.65 -27.41 8.90
CA THR A 21 16.02 -27.61 7.59
C THR A 21 14.53 -27.31 7.66
N LEU A 22 13.82 -27.86 8.65
CA LEU A 22 12.40 -27.59 8.87
C LEU A 22 12.14 -26.10 9.11
N TRP A 23 12.96 -25.46 9.95
CA TRP A 23 12.90 -24.03 10.20
C TRP A 23 13.08 -23.20 8.91
N CYS A 24 14.06 -23.53 8.07
CA CYS A 24 14.27 -22.88 6.78
C CYS A 24 13.05 -23.03 5.86
N VAL A 25 12.50 -24.24 5.72
CA VAL A 25 11.33 -24.51 4.87
C VAL A 25 10.12 -23.69 5.30
N THR A 26 9.82 -23.62 6.61
CA THR A 26 8.70 -22.79 7.09
C THR A 26 8.90 -21.31 6.80
N ARG A 27 10.13 -20.79 6.91
CA ARG A 27 10.47 -19.40 6.62
C ARG A 27 10.36 -19.06 5.14
N VAL A 28 10.85 -19.93 4.26
CA VAL A 28 10.72 -19.76 2.80
C VAL A 28 9.25 -19.75 2.40
N ARG A 29 8.43 -20.68 2.90
CA ARG A 29 6.98 -20.71 2.63
C ARG A 29 6.28 -19.45 3.13
N ARG A 30 6.62 -18.97 4.33
CA ARG A 30 6.07 -17.73 4.88
C ARG A 30 6.44 -16.53 4.00
N LEU A 31 7.68 -16.47 3.56
CA LEU A 31 8.16 -15.38 2.71
C LEU A 31 7.50 -15.40 1.33
N HIS A 32 7.33 -16.57 0.72
CA HIS A 32 6.61 -16.72 -0.53
C HIS A 32 5.16 -16.23 -0.43
N ARG A 33 4.44 -16.61 0.63
CA ARG A 33 3.08 -16.10 0.88
C ARG A 33 3.03 -14.58 1.03
N LEU A 34 4.04 -13.97 1.67
CA LEU A 34 4.12 -12.52 1.79
C LEU A 34 4.35 -11.85 0.44
N HIS A 35 5.23 -12.38 -0.42
CA HIS A 35 5.42 -11.84 -1.77
C HIS A 35 4.14 -11.92 -2.60
N VAL A 36 3.45 -13.07 -2.60
CA VAL A 36 2.14 -13.22 -3.28
C VAL A 36 1.12 -12.21 -2.76
N ARG A 37 1.12 -11.93 -1.44
CA ARG A 37 0.23 -10.92 -0.84
C ARG A 37 0.59 -9.51 -1.29
N VAL A 38 1.88 -9.17 -1.38
CA VAL A 38 2.34 -7.88 -1.91
C VAL A 38 1.92 -7.70 -3.36
N ASP A 39 2.09 -8.72 -4.20
CA ASP A 39 1.68 -8.71 -5.60
C ASP A 39 0.17 -8.49 -5.75
N ALA A 40 -0.63 -9.23 -4.97
CA ALA A 40 -2.08 -9.06 -4.96
C ALA A 40 -2.50 -7.67 -4.48
N ALA A 41 -1.88 -7.15 -3.41
CA ALA A 41 -2.17 -5.81 -2.90
C ALA A 41 -1.77 -4.72 -3.90
N ARG A 42 -0.66 -4.91 -4.62
CA ARG A 42 -0.21 -4.01 -5.69
C ARG A 42 -1.19 -3.98 -6.86
N ALA A 43 -1.68 -5.15 -7.29
CA ALA A 43 -2.70 -5.23 -8.33
C ALA A 43 -4.02 -4.56 -7.90
N GLY A 44 -4.43 -4.77 -6.65
CA GLY A 44 -5.61 -4.09 -6.07
C GLY A 44 -5.45 -2.57 -6.01
N LEU A 45 -4.27 -2.08 -5.62
CA LEU A 45 -3.95 -0.64 -5.65
C LEU A 45 -4.01 -0.07 -7.06
N ALA A 46 -3.42 -0.75 -8.05
CA ALA A 46 -3.48 -0.31 -9.44
C ALA A 46 -4.93 -0.20 -9.95
N ALA A 47 -5.76 -1.23 -9.67
CA ALA A 47 -7.17 -1.22 -10.05
C ALA A 47 -7.95 -0.08 -9.39
N ALA A 48 -7.69 0.21 -8.11
CA ALA A 48 -8.32 1.32 -7.40
C ALA A 48 -7.94 2.69 -8.01
N LEU A 49 -6.65 2.88 -8.34
CA LEU A 49 -6.17 4.11 -8.97
C LEU A 49 -6.78 4.31 -10.37
N ASP A 50 -6.82 3.27 -11.20
CA ASP A 50 -7.42 3.34 -12.53
C ASP A 50 -8.93 3.54 -12.47
N SER A 51 -9.60 3.01 -11.44
CA SER A 51 -11.01 3.29 -11.21
C SER A 51 -11.23 4.76 -10.85
N ARG A 52 -10.41 5.33 -9.95
CA ARG A 52 -10.47 6.75 -9.58
C ARG A 52 -10.25 7.65 -10.79
N ALA A 53 -9.25 7.35 -11.62
CA ALA A 53 -8.98 8.14 -12.82
C ALA A 53 -10.13 8.09 -13.83
N ARG A 54 -10.79 6.93 -14.01
CA ARG A 54 -11.99 6.81 -14.86
C ARG A 54 -13.18 7.58 -14.32
N VAL A 55 -13.42 7.55 -13.01
CA VAL A 55 -14.46 8.38 -12.38
C VAL A 55 -14.16 9.87 -12.55
N ALA A 56 -12.90 10.27 -12.42
CA ALA A 56 -12.47 11.65 -12.67
C ALA A 56 -12.70 12.10 -14.12
N LEU A 57 -12.52 11.21 -15.10
CA LEU A 57 -12.87 11.47 -16.51
C LEU A 57 -14.38 11.65 -16.69
N ALA A 58 -15.19 10.74 -16.14
CA ALA A 58 -16.65 10.86 -16.20
C ALA A 58 -17.14 12.17 -15.53
N LEU A 59 -16.50 12.58 -14.44
CA LEU A 59 -16.77 13.85 -13.78
C LEU A 59 -16.37 15.05 -14.66
N ALA A 60 -15.22 14.99 -15.33
CA ALA A 60 -14.80 16.04 -16.26
C ALA A 60 -15.80 16.18 -17.41
N ASP A 61 -16.29 15.07 -17.97
CA ASP A 61 -17.29 15.06 -19.03
C ASP A 61 -18.64 15.61 -18.53
N ALA A 62 -19.07 15.25 -17.31
CA ALA A 62 -20.30 15.74 -16.70
C ALA A 62 -20.27 17.25 -16.39
N LEU A 63 -19.12 17.77 -15.96
CA LEU A 63 -18.93 19.20 -15.68
C LEU A 63 -18.73 20.04 -16.95
N GLY A 64 -18.24 19.43 -18.03
CA GLY A 64 -18.01 20.09 -19.31
C GLY A 64 -17.14 21.36 -19.16
N PRO A 65 -17.59 22.54 -19.63
CA PRO A 65 -16.83 23.79 -19.52
C PRO A 65 -16.56 24.26 -18.08
N ALA A 66 -17.32 23.77 -17.10
CA ALA A 66 -17.13 24.11 -15.69
C ALA A 66 -16.02 23.28 -15.01
N ALA A 67 -15.52 22.24 -15.68
CA ALA A 67 -14.44 21.42 -15.17
C ALA A 67 -13.12 22.22 -15.12
N PRO A 68 -12.22 21.93 -14.16
CA PRO A 68 -10.86 22.43 -14.20
C PRO A 68 -10.21 22.04 -15.54
N PRO A 69 -9.51 22.96 -16.23
CA PRO A 69 -9.01 22.76 -17.59
C PRO A 69 -8.03 21.60 -17.71
N ASP A 70 -7.38 21.24 -16.60
CA ASP A 70 -6.33 20.22 -16.56
C ASP A 70 -6.82 18.90 -15.95
N LEU A 71 -8.08 18.80 -15.49
CA LEU A 71 -8.62 17.60 -14.83
C LEU A 71 -8.53 16.38 -15.75
N ARG A 72 -9.06 16.51 -16.98
CA ARG A 72 -9.05 15.43 -17.96
C ARG A 72 -7.62 15.00 -18.30
N ARG A 73 -6.74 15.97 -18.56
CA ARG A 73 -5.33 15.70 -18.88
C ARG A 73 -4.60 14.99 -17.74
N ALA A 74 -4.87 15.38 -16.50
CA ALA A 74 -4.29 14.72 -15.32
C ALA A 74 -4.80 13.29 -15.15
N ALA A 75 -6.09 13.04 -15.39
CA ALA A 75 -6.67 11.70 -15.34
C ALA A 75 -6.15 10.78 -16.45
N ASP A 76 -6.06 11.28 -17.69
CA ASP A 76 -5.45 10.56 -18.81
C ASP A 76 -3.97 10.23 -18.56
N ALA A 77 -3.21 11.19 -18.02
CA ALA A 77 -1.82 10.99 -17.65
C ALA A 77 -1.64 9.92 -16.56
N ALA A 78 -2.57 9.86 -15.59
CA ALA A 78 -2.58 8.80 -14.58
C ALA A 78 -2.85 7.43 -15.23
N LEU A 79 -3.86 7.30 -16.09
CA LEU A 79 -4.19 6.03 -16.78
C LEU A 79 -3.12 5.55 -17.76
N ALA A 80 -2.40 6.47 -18.41
CA ALA A 80 -1.35 6.12 -19.36
C ALA A 80 -0.12 5.47 -18.71
N LEU A 81 0.05 5.67 -17.40
CA LEU A 81 1.17 5.11 -16.66
C LEU A 81 0.85 3.69 -16.18
N PRO A 82 1.83 2.75 -16.26
CA PRO A 82 1.61 1.39 -15.80
C PRO A 82 1.30 1.35 -14.30
N ALA A 83 0.73 0.22 -13.87
CA ALA A 83 0.61 -0.11 -12.46
C ALA A 83 1.95 0.11 -11.73
N PRO A 84 1.94 0.52 -10.44
CA PRO A 84 3.15 0.68 -9.65
C PRO A 84 4.06 -0.53 -9.85
N ALA A 85 5.32 -0.28 -10.22
CA ALA A 85 6.24 -1.34 -10.61
C ALA A 85 6.32 -2.41 -9.50
N PRO A 86 6.39 -3.70 -9.87
CA PRO A 86 6.68 -4.75 -8.92
C PRO A 86 8.13 -4.57 -8.47
N ASP A 87 8.29 -3.84 -7.36
CA ASP A 87 9.37 -3.92 -6.39
C ASP A 87 10.80 -3.78 -6.92
N GLY A 88 11.52 -2.77 -6.41
CA GLY A 88 12.98 -2.52 -6.49
C GLY A 88 13.62 -2.32 -7.88
N ARG A 89 13.19 -3.06 -8.89
CA ARG A 89 13.49 -2.83 -10.30
C ARG A 89 12.45 -1.85 -10.80
N ASP A 90 12.68 -0.58 -10.49
CA ASP A 90 12.00 0.53 -11.13
C ASP A 90 12.89 1.04 -12.27
N PRO A 91 12.97 0.32 -13.42
CA PRO A 91 14.00 0.58 -14.45
C PRO A 91 13.88 1.96 -15.11
N ALA A 92 12.81 2.71 -14.84
CA ALA A 92 12.54 4.00 -15.48
C ALA A 92 11.90 5.06 -14.57
N GLY A 93 11.86 4.85 -13.25
CA GLY A 93 11.14 5.77 -12.35
C GLY A 93 9.62 5.73 -12.54
N SER A 94 9.08 4.63 -13.05
CA SER A 94 7.65 4.46 -13.35
C SER A 94 6.79 4.60 -12.10
N ARG A 95 7.31 4.21 -10.92
CA ARG A 95 6.64 4.47 -9.64
C ARG A 95 6.54 5.96 -9.37
N ALA A 96 7.67 6.68 -9.44
CA ALA A 96 7.70 8.12 -9.17
C ALA A 96 6.85 8.90 -10.19
N ALA A 97 6.84 8.48 -11.46
CA ALA A 97 5.97 9.04 -12.49
C ALA A 97 4.48 8.81 -12.14
N ARG A 98 4.10 7.60 -11.71
CA ARG A 98 2.72 7.30 -11.30
C ARG A 98 2.33 8.12 -10.07
N GLU A 99 3.17 8.18 -9.04
CA GLU A 99 2.95 9.02 -7.84
C GLU A 99 2.75 10.50 -8.23
N ALA A 100 3.59 11.03 -9.12
CA ALA A 100 3.48 12.42 -9.59
C ALA A 100 2.16 12.67 -10.36
N ALA A 101 1.75 11.75 -11.23
CA ALA A 101 0.50 11.85 -11.97
C ALA A 101 -0.72 11.77 -11.06
N GLU A 102 -0.73 10.84 -10.10
CA GLU A 102 -1.80 10.72 -9.11
C GLU A 102 -1.90 11.95 -8.21
N ASN A 103 -0.76 12.53 -7.81
CA ASN A 103 -0.73 13.78 -7.05
C ASN A 103 -1.23 14.97 -7.88
N ALA A 104 -0.95 15.00 -9.19
CA ALA A 104 -1.51 16.02 -10.09
C ALA A 104 -3.02 15.88 -10.20
N LEU A 105 -3.54 14.65 -10.33
CA LEU A 105 -4.97 14.38 -10.33
C LEU A 105 -5.63 14.81 -9.02
N THR A 106 -5.06 14.46 -7.86
CA THR A 106 -5.56 14.91 -6.54
C THR A 106 -5.66 16.43 -6.45
N ARG A 107 -4.69 17.18 -6.99
CA ARG A 107 -4.76 18.65 -7.01
C ARG A 107 -5.94 19.17 -7.83
N GLN A 108 -6.22 18.57 -9.00
CA GLN A 108 -7.35 18.97 -9.84
C GLN A 108 -8.70 18.64 -9.19
N LEU A 109 -8.82 17.46 -8.59
CA LEU A 109 -10.03 17.04 -7.88
C LEU A 109 -10.33 17.93 -6.67
N ALA A 110 -9.29 18.38 -5.95
CA ALA A 110 -9.45 19.32 -4.84
C ALA A 110 -10.03 20.68 -5.29
N VAL A 111 -9.78 21.12 -6.53
CA VAL A 111 -10.40 22.33 -7.09
C VAL A 111 -11.90 22.11 -7.31
N VAL A 112 -12.29 20.95 -7.85
CA VAL A 112 -13.69 20.59 -8.07
C VAL A 112 -14.46 20.58 -6.74
N GLY A 113 -13.93 19.89 -5.72
CA GLY A 113 -14.59 19.78 -4.42
C GLY A 113 -14.81 21.11 -3.67
N ARG A 114 -14.10 22.19 -4.05
CA ARG A 114 -14.32 23.54 -3.51
C ARG A 114 -15.38 24.34 -4.26
N GLY A 115 -15.70 23.97 -5.50
CA GLY A 115 -16.55 24.74 -6.40
C GLY A 115 -17.93 24.14 -6.68
N SER A 116 -18.15 22.84 -6.46
CA SER A 116 -19.40 22.16 -6.83
C SER A 116 -20.37 21.96 -5.67
N ALA A 117 -21.60 22.46 -5.83
CA ALA A 117 -22.73 22.08 -5.00
C ALA A 117 -23.28 20.71 -5.46
N ARG A 118 -22.98 19.68 -4.65
CA ARG A 118 -23.52 18.31 -4.61
C ARG A 118 -24.51 17.88 -5.71
N SER A 119 -24.08 16.93 -6.55
CA SER A 119 -24.93 15.86 -7.08
C SER A 119 -24.10 14.66 -7.61
N GLY A 120 -24.72 13.47 -7.58
CA GLY A 120 -24.35 12.16 -8.15
C GLY A 120 -22.87 11.83 -8.38
N PRO A 121 -22.24 12.31 -9.48
CA PRO A 121 -20.84 11.98 -9.83
C PRO A 121 -19.79 12.27 -8.74
N CYS A 122 -20.11 13.10 -7.75
CA CYS A 122 -19.23 13.36 -6.60
C CYS A 122 -19.21 12.21 -5.58
N ASP A 123 -20.29 11.44 -5.46
CA ASP A 123 -20.37 10.32 -4.50
C ASP A 123 -19.53 9.13 -5.01
N ASP A 124 -19.63 8.80 -6.30
CA ASP A 124 -18.77 7.79 -6.94
C ASP A 124 -17.28 8.15 -6.82
N LEU A 125 -16.95 9.44 -6.89
CA LEU A 125 -15.58 9.93 -6.69
C LEU A 125 -15.12 9.72 -5.25
N ALA A 126 -15.96 10.06 -4.27
CA ALA A 126 -15.64 9.88 -2.86
C ALA A 126 -15.39 8.41 -2.52
N ASP A 127 -16.20 7.50 -3.06
CA ASP A 127 -16.04 6.06 -2.90
C ASP A 127 -14.73 5.57 -3.54
N ALA A 128 -14.41 6.03 -4.75
CA ALA A 128 -13.16 5.70 -5.43
C ALA A 128 -11.93 6.23 -4.68
N GLU A 129 -12.00 7.45 -4.13
CA GLU A 129 -10.95 8.04 -3.29
C GLU A 129 -10.74 7.25 -1.99
N ALA A 130 -11.83 6.87 -1.31
CA ALA A 130 -11.77 6.03 -0.11
C ALA A 130 -11.14 4.66 -0.39
N LEU A 131 -11.50 4.04 -1.53
CA LEU A 131 -10.93 2.76 -1.96
C LEU A 131 -9.42 2.87 -2.23
N VAL A 132 -8.96 3.96 -2.86
CA VAL A 132 -7.52 4.21 -3.08
C VAL A 132 -6.76 4.33 -1.76
N VAL A 133 -7.30 5.07 -0.78
CA VAL A 133 -6.68 5.20 0.55
C VAL A 133 -6.56 3.82 1.22
N LEU A 134 -7.62 3.01 1.18
CA LEU A 134 -7.61 1.66 1.73
C LEU A 134 -6.61 0.76 1.02
N ALA A 135 -6.63 0.74 -0.32
CA ALA A 135 -5.75 -0.10 -1.12
C ALA A 135 -4.27 0.26 -0.90
N ARG A 136 -3.96 1.55 -0.77
CA ARG A 136 -2.60 2.03 -0.46
C ARG A 136 -2.13 1.56 0.91
N ARG A 137 -2.99 1.62 1.93
CA ARG A 137 -2.69 1.10 3.27
C ARG A 137 -2.41 -0.40 3.22
N VAL A 138 -3.29 -1.18 2.60
CA VAL A 138 -3.12 -2.64 2.45
C VAL A 138 -1.82 -2.99 1.73
N HIS A 139 -1.47 -2.25 0.67
CA HIS A 139 -0.21 -2.40 -0.03
C HIS A 139 1.00 -2.09 0.88
N ASN A 140 1.00 -0.92 1.52
CA ASN A 140 2.10 -0.50 2.40
C ASN A 140 2.28 -1.42 3.62
N ASP A 141 1.20 -1.97 4.17
CA ASP A 141 1.26 -2.98 5.24
C ASP A 141 1.88 -4.30 4.75
N ALA A 142 1.51 -4.77 3.56
CA ALA A 142 2.13 -5.94 2.95
C ALA A 142 3.64 -5.74 2.67
N VAL A 143 4.02 -4.55 2.20
CA VAL A 143 5.43 -4.15 2.02
C VAL A 143 6.16 -4.17 3.36
N ARG A 144 5.57 -3.56 4.41
CA ARG A 144 6.14 -3.52 5.76
C ARG A 144 6.35 -4.93 6.34
N ASP A 145 5.34 -5.80 6.25
CA ASP A 145 5.41 -7.18 6.72
C ASP A 145 6.54 -7.97 6.04
N THR A 146 6.72 -7.73 4.73
CA THR A 146 7.74 -8.39 3.92
C THR A 146 9.13 -7.88 4.27
N ARG A 147 9.34 -6.55 4.36
CA ARG A 147 10.61 -5.94 4.78
C ARG A 147 11.01 -6.37 6.20
N ALA A 148 10.05 -6.43 7.12
CA ALA A 148 10.28 -6.87 8.50
C ALA A 148 10.70 -8.35 8.60
N LEU A 149 10.21 -9.23 7.72
CA LEU A 149 10.69 -10.62 7.67
C LEU A 149 12.08 -10.71 7.03
N ARG A 150 12.32 -9.98 5.94
CA ARG A 150 13.59 -9.98 5.20
C ARG A 150 14.75 -9.37 6.01
N SER A 151 14.47 -8.46 6.93
CA SER A 151 15.49 -7.83 7.78
C SER A 151 16.03 -8.74 8.88
N ARG A 152 15.42 -9.91 9.13
CA ARG A 152 15.88 -10.86 10.16
C ARG A 152 17.25 -11.43 9.79
N ARG A 153 18.20 -11.40 10.74
CA ARG A 153 19.60 -11.80 10.54
C ARG A 153 19.74 -13.16 9.84
N LEU A 154 19.06 -14.19 10.33
CA LEU A 154 19.13 -15.55 9.76
C LEU A 154 18.56 -15.62 8.33
N VAL A 155 17.49 -14.89 8.03
CA VAL A 155 16.88 -14.83 6.69
C VAL A 155 17.85 -14.20 5.69
N ARG A 156 18.55 -13.14 6.12
CA ARG A 156 19.56 -12.44 5.31
C ARG A 156 20.84 -13.25 5.13
N LEU A 157 21.36 -13.84 6.21
CA LEU A 157 22.56 -14.69 6.19
C LEU A 157 22.38 -15.88 5.24
N LEU A 158 21.22 -16.53 5.30
CA LEU A 158 20.89 -17.68 4.47
C LEU A 158 20.30 -17.30 3.09
N ARG A 159 20.18 -16.00 2.79
CA ARG A 159 19.60 -15.45 1.54
C ARG A 159 18.26 -16.11 1.15
N LEU A 160 17.40 -16.38 2.13
CA LEU A 160 16.14 -17.12 1.90
C LEU A 160 15.14 -16.35 1.02
N HIS A 161 15.39 -15.07 0.74
CA HIS A 161 14.59 -14.26 -0.17
C HIS A 161 15.03 -14.35 -1.64
N GLY A 162 16.09 -15.09 -1.95
CA GLY A 162 16.58 -15.26 -3.31
C GLY A 162 16.89 -13.93 -4.00
N THR A 163 16.53 -13.84 -5.29
CA THR A 163 16.71 -12.67 -6.15
C THR A 163 15.50 -11.74 -6.19
N ALA A 164 14.50 -11.97 -5.34
CA ALA A 164 13.31 -11.14 -5.28
C ALA A 164 13.70 -9.69 -4.92
N PRO A 165 13.30 -8.70 -5.73
CA PRO A 165 13.66 -7.32 -5.46
C PRO A 165 12.98 -6.82 -4.19
N GLU A 166 13.47 -5.71 -3.63
CA GLU A 166 12.95 -5.22 -2.35
C GLU A 166 11.61 -4.49 -2.56
N PRO A 167 10.55 -4.84 -1.81
CA PRO A 167 9.28 -4.14 -1.92
C PRO A 167 9.38 -2.70 -1.43
N VAL A 168 8.75 -1.80 -2.18
CA VAL A 168 8.86 -0.34 -1.99
C VAL A 168 7.48 0.22 -1.68
N TYR A 169 7.42 1.22 -0.81
CA TYR A 169 6.19 1.93 -0.47
C TYR A 169 5.67 2.76 -1.64
N PHE A 170 4.35 2.97 -1.67
CA PHE A 170 3.70 3.88 -2.61
C PHE A 170 3.14 5.09 -1.86
N GLU A 171 3.57 6.28 -2.25
CA GLU A 171 3.24 7.53 -1.56
C GLU A 171 2.52 8.51 -2.48
N ILE A 172 1.28 8.81 -2.14
CA ILE A 172 0.46 9.85 -2.77
C ILE A 172 -0.15 10.72 -1.68
N ALA A 173 -0.47 11.96 -2.02
CA ALA A 173 -1.24 12.83 -1.15
C ALA A 173 -2.61 12.18 -0.89
N ASP A 174 -2.96 12.07 0.39
CA ASP A 174 -4.31 11.66 0.76
C ASP A 174 -5.29 12.74 0.32
N PRO A 175 -6.42 12.37 -0.31
CA PRO A 175 -7.52 13.31 -0.51
C PRO A 175 -7.94 13.84 0.85
N GLU A 176 -7.99 15.16 1.00
CA GLU A 176 -8.30 15.77 2.29
C GLU A 176 -9.68 15.29 2.74
N PRO A 177 -9.78 14.62 3.90
CA PRO A 177 -11.08 14.15 4.35
C PRO A 177 -12.01 15.35 4.49
N PRO A 178 -13.31 15.22 4.14
CA PRO A 178 -14.26 16.29 4.39
C PRO A 178 -14.12 16.68 5.86
N ARG A 179 -13.82 17.96 6.13
CA ARG A 179 -13.66 18.45 7.51
C ARG A 179 -14.89 17.98 8.27
N SER A 180 -14.71 17.04 9.19
CA SER A 180 -15.77 16.72 10.15
C SER A 180 -16.13 18.05 10.80
N PRO A 181 -17.42 18.43 10.86
CA PRO A 181 -17.81 19.64 11.59
C PRO A 181 -17.17 19.52 12.97
N ALA A 182 -16.48 20.58 13.39
CA ALA A 182 -15.77 20.64 14.65
C ALA A 182 -16.64 19.96 15.70
N ARG A 183 -16.15 18.83 16.26
CA ARG A 183 -16.88 18.17 17.34
C ARG A 183 -17.20 19.25 18.36
N PRO A 184 -18.47 19.51 18.69
CA PRO A 184 -18.79 20.51 19.69
C PRO A 184 -17.94 20.18 20.91
N HIS A 185 -17.22 21.18 21.41
CA HIS A 185 -16.44 21.06 22.63
C HIS A 185 -17.43 20.64 23.70
N VAL A 186 -17.48 19.33 24.02
CA VAL A 186 -18.27 18.83 25.13
C VAL A 186 -17.54 19.31 26.36
N GLU A 187 -17.94 20.47 26.83
CA GLU A 187 -17.53 21.00 28.11
C GLU A 187 -17.94 19.96 29.15
N SER A 188 -16.95 19.26 29.69
CA SER A 188 -17.15 18.25 30.72
C SER A 188 -17.63 19.01 31.96
N PRO A 189 -18.87 18.80 32.45
CA PRO A 189 -19.30 19.45 33.68
C PRO A 189 -18.45 18.89 34.80
N ARG A 190 -17.48 19.67 35.27
CA ARG A 190 -16.77 19.40 36.51
C ARG A 190 -17.80 19.51 37.62
N SER A 191 -18.26 18.39 38.16
CA SER A 191 -19.08 18.37 39.36
C SER A 191 -18.33 19.09 40.49
N PRO A 192 -18.89 20.14 41.10
CA PRO A 192 -18.29 20.72 42.29
C PRO A 192 -18.40 19.69 43.41
N THR A 193 -17.24 19.26 43.92
CA THR A 193 -17.17 18.55 45.19
C THR A 193 -17.56 19.55 46.27
N VAL A 194 -18.79 19.45 46.76
CA VAL A 194 -19.27 20.21 47.92
C VAL A 194 -18.75 19.48 49.17
N MET A 195 -18.03 20.24 50.00
CA MET A 195 -17.69 19.92 51.40
C MET A 195 -18.94 20.00 52.28
#